data_AF-A0A448X768-F1
#
_entry.id   AF-A0A448X768-F1
#
_cell.length_a   1.000
_cell.length_b   1.000
_cell.length_c   1.000
_cell.angle_alpha   90.00
_cell.angle_beta   90.00
_cell.angle_gamma   90.00
#
_symmetry.space_group_name_H-M   'P 1'
#
loop_
_entity.id
_entity.type
_entity.pdbx_description
1 polymer ?
#
loop_
_entity_poly.entity_id
_entity_poly.type
_entity_poly.pdbx_seq_one_letter_code
_entity_poly.pdbx_strand_id
1 'polypeptide(L)'
;MIFLEIHNRVVEEILLSKFENARQMMKHEKFDYTLADFDGAIYRLHSMSNDKSKILLDFTVKFFKDLQKHGVDEVHIFLTIFQVLKREYGENLCENPQPKCSVSLIFDLERLPEDYISLSTKAALLKRNCFAAVFEKYFEFQARAEEVNDSKRAVIHYRDDETL
;
A
#
# COMPACT_ATOMS: atom_id res chain seq x y z
N MET A 1 -20.12 6.53 -14.84
CA MET A 1 -19.49 6.76 -13.52
C MET A 1 -18.81 8.12 -13.57
N ILE A 2 -19.11 9.05 -12.66
CA ILE A 2 -18.58 10.44 -12.70
C ILE A 2 -17.28 10.56 -11.90
N PHE A 3 -17.21 9.95 -10.72
CA PHE A 3 -15.99 9.87 -9.91
C PHE A 3 -15.27 8.54 -10.13
N LEU A 4 -13.94 8.56 -10.11
CA LEU A 4 -13.14 7.34 -10.18
C LEU A 4 -13.23 6.56 -8.85
N GLU A 5 -13.26 5.24 -8.94
CA GLU A 5 -13.14 4.37 -7.78
C GLU A 5 -11.71 4.48 -7.21
N ILE A 6 -11.61 4.48 -5.88
CA ILE A 6 -10.34 4.74 -5.17
C ILE A 6 -9.58 3.45 -4.86
N HIS A 7 -10.29 2.33 -4.71
CA HIS A 7 -9.70 1.03 -4.43
C HIS A 7 -9.47 0.27 -5.74
N ASN A 8 -8.45 -0.58 -5.77
CA ASN A 8 -8.22 -1.46 -6.92
C ASN A 8 -9.17 -2.66 -6.84
N ARG A 9 -10.27 -2.60 -7.60
CA ARG A 9 -11.31 -3.64 -7.62
C ARG A 9 -10.80 -5.04 -7.92
N VAL A 10 -9.80 -5.17 -8.81
CA VAL A 10 -9.24 -6.49 -9.15
C VAL A 10 -8.44 -7.08 -8.00
N VAL A 11 -7.66 -6.27 -7.28
CA VAL A 11 -6.95 -6.71 -6.06
C VAL A 11 -7.95 -7.17 -5.01
N GLU A 12 -9.02 -6.41 -4.79
CA GLU A 12 -10.08 -6.75 -3.84
C GLU A 12 -10.77 -8.07 -4.19
N GLU A 13 -11.23 -8.22 -5.44
CA GLU A 13 -11.96 -9.41 -5.90
C GLU A 13 -11.10 -10.69 -5.78
N ILE A 14 -9.80 -10.61 -6.14
CA ILE A 14 -8.91 -11.77 -6.01
C ILE A 14 -8.68 -12.12 -4.53
N LEU A 15 -8.40 -11.12 -3.68
CA LEU A 15 -8.20 -11.36 -2.26
C LEU A 15 -9.45 -11.95 -1.60
N LEU A 16 -10.61 -11.37 -1.88
CA LEU A 16 -11.89 -11.83 -1.36
C LEU A 16 -12.14 -13.30 -1.74
N SER A 17 -11.99 -13.63 -3.03
CA SER A 17 -12.13 -15.01 -3.50
C SER A 17 -11.17 -15.98 -2.79
N LYS A 18 -9.92 -15.57 -2.55
CA LYS A 18 -8.94 -16.41 -1.84
C LYS A 18 -9.26 -16.55 -0.35
N PHE A 19 -9.76 -15.49 0.30
CA PHE A 19 -10.18 -15.52 1.69
C PHE A 19 -11.42 -16.38 1.89
N GLU A 20 -12.41 -16.31 0.99
CA GLU A 20 -13.60 -17.16 1.01
C GLU A 20 -13.23 -18.64 0.86
N ASN A 21 -12.35 -18.98 -0.09
CA ASN A 21 -11.87 -20.34 -0.27
C ASN A 21 -11.15 -20.87 0.99
N ALA A 22 -10.34 -20.03 1.65
CA ALA A 22 -9.68 -20.40 2.90
C ALA A 22 -10.69 -20.63 4.04
N ARG A 23 -11.73 -19.80 4.14
CA ARG A 23 -12.83 -19.97 5.11
C ARG A 23 -13.62 -21.25 4.90
N GLN A 24 -13.76 -21.69 3.64
CA GLN A 24 -14.40 -22.97 3.29
C GLN A 24 -13.44 -24.18 3.43
N MET A 25 -12.26 -23.99 4.01
CA MET A 25 -11.22 -25.02 4.16
C MET A 25 -10.82 -25.69 2.83
N MET A 26 -10.93 -24.94 1.73
CA MET A 26 -10.47 -25.41 0.43
C MET A 26 -8.94 -25.40 0.37
N LYS A 27 -8.39 -26.29 -0.45
CA LYS A 27 -6.94 -26.41 -0.63
C LYS A 27 -6.35 -25.12 -1.21
N HIS A 28 -5.29 -24.61 -0.60
CA HIS A 28 -4.57 -23.46 -1.13
C HIS A 28 -3.79 -23.79 -2.40
N GLU A 29 -4.07 -23.03 -3.46
CA GLU A 29 -3.44 -23.17 -4.76
C GLU A 29 -2.34 -22.14 -4.97
N LYS A 30 -1.32 -22.51 -5.74
CA LYS A 30 -0.26 -21.57 -6.13
C LYS A 30 -0.80 -20.63 -7.20
N PHE A 31 -0.52 -19.34 -7.06
CA PHE A 31 -0.91 -18.33 -8.05
C PHE A 31 0.08 -17.16 -8.03
N ASP A 32 0.10 -16.39 -9.13
CA ASP A 32 0.91 -15.18 -9.30
C ASP A 32 0.25 -14.28 -10.34
N TYR A 33 -0.34 -13.17 -9.89
CA TYR A 33 -1.00 -12.19 -10.72
C TYR A 33 -0.22 -10.87 -10.67
N THR A 34 0.00 -10.26 -11.84
CA THR A 34 0.53 -8.90 -11.95
C THR A 34 -0.53 -8.00 -12.53
N LEU A 35 -0.84 -6.91 -11.84
CA LEU A 35 -1.92 -5.99 -12.15
C LEU A 35 -1.37 -4.57 -12.23
N ALA A 36 -1.87 -3.79 -13.17
CA ALA A 36 -1.55 -2.37 -13.26
C ALA A 36 -2.64 -1.51 -12.62
N ASP A 37 -2.27 -0.31 -12.21
CA ASP A 37 -3.16 0.76 -11.76
C ASP A 37 -2.66 2.09 -12.36
N PHE A 38 -3.39 3.18 -12.17
CA PHE A 38 -3.00 4.51 -12.68
C PHE A 38 -1.62 4.94 -12.12
N ASP A 39 -1.01 5.94 -12.76
CA ASP A 39 0.29 6.53 -12.35
C ASP A 39 1.47 5.55 -12.38
N GLY A 40 1.39 4.53 -13.26
CA GLY A 40 2.44 3.53 -13.40
C GLY A 40 2.59 2.61 -12.17
N ALA A 41 1.57 2.56 -11.31
CA ALA A 41 1.54 1.69 -10.16
C ALA A 41 1.31 0.24 -10.59
N ILE A 42 2.05 -0.68 -9.96
CA ILE A 42 1.99 -2.11 -10.24
C ILE A 42 1.74 -2.86 -8.94
N TYR A 43 0.72 -3.71 -8.94
CA TYR A 43 0.48 -4.70 -7.91
C TYR A 43 0.94 -6.06 -8.39
N ARG A 44 1.54 -6.84 -7.51
CA ARG A 44 1.78 -8.26 -7.72
C ARG A 44 1.20 -9.03 -6.55
N LEU A 45 0.19 -9.85 -6.83
CA LEU A 45 -0.49 -10.66 -5.84
C LEU A 45 -0.16 -12.13 -6.09
N HIS A 46 0.55 -12.77 -5.16
CA HIS A 46 1.02 -14.13 -5.36
C HIS A 46 1.05 -14.94 -4.05
N SER A 47 0.93 -16.25 -4.17
CA SER A 47 1.20 -17.17 -3.06
C SER A 47 2.70 -17.17 -2.73
N MET A 48 3.07 -17.30 -1.45
CA MET A 48 4.48 -17.42 -1.07
C MET A 48 5.06 -18.75 -1.56
N SER A 49 6.30 -18.74 -2.08
CA SER A 49 6.90 -19.91 -2.74
C SER A 49 7.07 -21.11 -1.80
N ASN A 50 7.36 -20.85 -0.53
CA ASN A 50 7.57 -21.89 0.49
C ASN A 50 6.30 -22.25 1.25
N ASP A 51 5.30 -21.36 1.22
CA ASP A 51 4.11 -21.47 2.08
C ASP A 51 2.85 -21.02 1.32
N LYS A 52 2.00 -21.98 0.95
CA LYS A 52 0.78 -21.69 0.19
C LYS A 52 -0.34 -21.11 1.05
N SER A 53 -0.24 -21.18 2.38
CA SER A 53 -1.20 -20.54 3.26
C SER A 53 -0.97 -19.03 3.36
N LYS A 54 0.12 -18.50 2.77
CA LYS A 54 0.42 -17.07 2.79
C LYS A 54 0.30 -16.44 1.41
N ILE A 55 -0.40 -15.32 1.37
CA ILE A 55 -0.52 -14.46 0.20
C ILE A 55 0.34 -13.22 0.41
N LEU A 56 1.13 -12.87 -0.59
CA LEU A 56 1.87 -11.61 -0.66
C LEU A 56 1.19 -10.69 -1.66
N LEU A 57 0.96 -9.45 -1.24
CA LEU A 57 0.57 -8.33 -2.09
C LEU A 57 1.72 -7.33 -2.12
N ASP A 58 2.49 -7.38 -3.19
CA ASP A 58 3.55 -6.41 -3.46
C ASP A 58 2.99 -5.24 -4.24
N PHE A 59 3.44 -4.04 -3.88
CA PHE A 59 3.09 -2.81 -4.55
C PHE A 59 4.35 -2.05 -4.94
N THR A 60 4.39 -1.61 -6.19
CA THR A 60 5.53 -0.89 -6.76
C THR A 60 5.06 0.40 -7.41
N VAL A 61 5.67 1.51 -7.01
CA VAL A 61 5.52 2.83 -7.64
C VAL A 61 6.87 3.51 -7.80
N LYS A 62 7.08 4.19 -8.93
CA LYS A 62 8.38 4.79 -9.29
C LYS A 62 8.80 5.90 -8.32
N PHE A 63 7.83 6.74 -7.93
CA PHE A 63 8.05 7.91 -7.08
C PHE A 63 8.09 7.57 -5.58
N PHE A 64 8.09 6.29 -5.20
CA PHE A 64 8.24 5.93 -3.77
C PHE A 64 9.51 6.52 -3.16
N LYS A 65 10.59 6.59 -3.96
CA LYS A 65 11.84 7.24 -3.55
C LYS A 65 11.70 8.75 -3.38
N ASP A 66 10.82 9.39 -4.14
CA ASP A 66 10.54 10.82 -3.99
C ASP A 66 9.69 11.07 -2.75
N LEU A 67 8.74 10.18 -2.44
CA LEU A 67 8.05 10.19 -1.16
C LEU A 67 9.06 10.10 0.00
N GLN A 68 10.12 9.29 -0.12
CA GLN A 68 11.19 9.20 0.90
C GLN A 68 12.03 10.48 1.07
N LYS A 69 12.22 11.28 0.00
CA LYS A 69 13.07 12.50 0.01
C LYS A 69 12.39 13.74 0.60
N HIS A 70 11.09 13.63 0.88
CA HIS A 70 10.16 14.52 1.59
C HIS A 70 10.55 15.34 2.83
N GLY A 71 11.79 15.49 3.31
CA GLY A 71 12.07 15.91 4.71
C GLY A 71 13.22 16.86 4.99
N VAL A 72 13.10 17.59 6.11
CA VAL A 72 14.21 18.32 6.75
C VAL A 72 15.31 17.34 7.20
N ASP A 73 14.93 16.09 7.48
CA ASP A 73 15.78 14.91 7.58
C ASP A 73 15.11 13.76 6.82
N GLU A 74 15.81 13.13 5.87
CA GLU A 74 15.32 12.03 5.01
C GLU A 74 14.70 10.86 5.80
N VAL A 75 15.12 10.71 7.07
CA VAL A 75 14.65 9.69 8.00
C VAL A 75 13.20 9.95 8.46
N HIS A 76 12.79 11.22 8.60
CA HIS A 76 11.50 11.54 9.23
C HIS A 76 10.29 11.21 8.34
N ILE A 77 10.38 11.32 7.01
CA ILE A 77 9.22 11.04 6.12
C ILE A 77 9.09 9.56 5.82
N PHE A 78 10.20 8.84 5.67
CA PHE A 78 10.12 7.39 5.59
C PHE A 78 9.43 6.82 6.84
N LEU A 79 9.73 7.38 8.02
CA LEU A 79 9.01 7.07 9.25
C LEU A 79 7.52 7.44 9.15
N THR A 80 7.13 8.59 8.61
CA THR A 80 5.70 8.97 8.46
C THR A 80 4.93 8.05 7.52
N ILE A 81 5.48 7.70 6.35
CA ILE A 81 4.83 6.78 5.41
C ILE A 81 4.68 5.41 6.05
N PHE A 82 5.76 4.89 6.63
CA PHE A 82 5.70 3.62 7.34
C PHE A 82 4.73 3.66 8.52
N GLN A 83 4.63 4.76 9.26
CA GLN A 83 3.67 4.95 10.35
C GLN A 83 2.22 4.92 9.86
N VAL A 84 1.90 5.63 8.78
CA VAL A 84 0.55 5.60 8.18
C VAL A 84 0.23 4.19 7.71
N LEU A 85 1.13 3.55 6.96
CA LEU A 85 0.92 2.17 6.51
C LEU A 85 0.82 1.19 7.69
N LYS A 86 1.63 1.35 8.73
CA LYS A 86 1.59 0.50 9.93
C LYS A 86 0.30 0.68 10.71
N ARG A 87 -0.24 1.91 10.77
CA ARG A 87 -1.56 2.21 11.34
C ARG A 87 -2.67 1.52 10.56
N GLU A 88 -2.63 1.56 9.23
CA GLU A 88 -3.69 1.00 8.39
C GLU A 88 -3.65 -0.54 8.27
N TYR A 89 -2.44 -1.13 8.21
CA TYR A 89 -2.25 -2.55 7.88
C TYR A 89 -1.73 -3.40 9.04
N GLY A 90 -1.21 -2.79 10.11
CA GLY A 90 -0.80 -3.47 11.34
C GLY A 90 0.19 -4.60 11.10
N GLU A 91 -0.21 -5.82 11.46
CA GLU A 91 0.60 -7.04 11.33
C GLU A 91 0.75 -7.51 9.88
N ASN A 92 -0.17 -7.12 9.00
CA ASN A 92 -0.12 -7.50 7.59
C ASN A 92 0.96 -6.72 6.82
N LEU A 93 1.50 -5.61 7.37
CA LEU A 93 2.58 -4.87 6.72
C LEU A 93 3.93 -5.58 6.94
N CYS A 94 4.62 -5.91 5.85
CA CYS A 94 6.00 -6.40 5.95
C CYS A 94 6.94 -5.25 6.33
N GLU A 95 7.77 -5.44 7.35
CA GLU A 95 8.80 -4.46 7.75
C GLU A 95 9.82 -4.21 6.63
N ASN A 96 10.16 -5.28 5.90
CA ASN A 96 11.05 -5.23 4.76
C ASN A 96 10.27 -5.66 3.51
N PRO A 97 10.00 -4.75 2.56
CA PRO A 97 9.35 -5.10 1.30
C PRO A 97 10.17 -6.11 0.48
N GLN A 98 9.50 -6.82 -0.43
CA GLN A 98 10.17 -7.69 -1.39
C GLN A 98 11.16 -6.90 -2.28
N PRO A 99 12.25 -7.53 -2.76
CA PRO A 99 13.21 -6.85 -3.62
C PRO A 99 12.52 -6.19 -4.82
N LYS A 100 12.85 -4.92 -5.07
CA LYS A 100 12.28 -4.08 -6.15
C LYS A 100 10.83 -3.64 -5.94
N CYS A 101 10.22 -3.95 -4.80
CA CYS A 101 8.90 -3.47 -4.44
C CYS A 101 9.00 -2.28 -3.48
N SER A 102 7.99 -1.42 -3.49
CA SER A 102 7.89 -0.25 -2.63
C SER A 102 7.32 -0.62 -1.26
N VAL A 103 6.24 -1.41 -1.26
CA VAL A 103 5.52 -1.88 -0.07
C VAL A 103 5.10 -3.32 -0.32
N SER A 104 5.12 -4.14 0.73
CA SER A 104 4.59 -5.52 0.68
C SER A 104 3.64 -5.74 1.85
N LEU A 105 2.48 -6.32 1.57
CA LEU A 105 1.56 -6.85 2.57
C LEU A 105 1.58 -8.37 2.52
N ILE A 106 1.40 -9.00 3.68
CA ILE A 106 1.30 -10.44 3.85
C ILE A 106 0.00 -10.79 4.55
N PHE A 107 -0.71 -11.79 4.03
CA PHE A 107 -1.95 -12.29 4.60
C PHE A 107 -1.80 -13.78 4.87
N ASP A 108 -2.06 -14.18 6.11
CA ASP A 108 -2.09 -15.58 6.55
C ASP A 108 -3.52 -16.13 6.43
N LEU A 109 -3.73 -17.05 5.51
CA LEU A 109 -5.03 -17.67 5.22
C LEU A 109 -5.51 -18.56 6.37
N GLU A 110 -4.62 -19.04 7.23
CA GLU A 110 -4.98 -19.82 8.42
C GLU A 110 -5.41 -18.94 9.60
N ARG A 111 -5.10 -17.63 9.54
CA ARG A 111 -5.33 -16.66 10.63
C ARG A 111 -6.09 -15.43 10.15
N LEU A 112 -7.08 -15.63 9.29
CA LEU A 112 -7.92 -14.52 8.80
C LEU A 112 -8.84 -13.97 9.90
N PRO A 113 -9.01 -12.64 9.99
CA PRO A 113 -9.99 -12.02 10.89
C PRO A 113 -11.41 -12.37 10.45
N GLU A 114 -12.39 -12.26 11.36
CA GLU A 114 -13.81 -12.48 11.04
C GLU A 114 -14.29 -11.56 9.91
N ASP A 115 -13.89 -10.30 9.93
CA ASP A 115 -14.18 -9.30 8.90
C ASP A 115 -13.10 -9.27 7.79
N TYR A 116 -12.92 -10.41 7.11
CA TYR A 116 -11.96 -10.53 6.01
C TYR A 116 -12.37 -9.73 4.76
N ILE A 117 -13.65 -9.35 4.64
CA ILE A 117 -14.16 -8.50 3.55
C ILE A 117 -13.59 -7.09 3.69
N SER A 118 -13.67 -6.49 4.88
CA SER A 118 -13.05 -5.19 5.14
C SER A 118 -11.52 -5.24 4.96
N LEU A 119 -10.89 -6.38 5.29
CA LEU A 119 -9.46 -6.58 5.03
C LEU A 119 -9.12 -6.54 3.54
N SER A 120 -9.91 -7.18 2.67
CA SER A 120 -9.68 -7.13 1.21
C SER A 120 -9.85 -5.72 0.66
N THR A 121 -10.88 -4.98 1.12
CA THR A 121 -11.10 -3.59 0.72
C THR A 121 -9.94 -2.69 1.17
N LYS A 122 -9.46 -2.85 2.42
CA LYS A 122 -8.30 -2.11 2.94
C LYS A 122 -7.05 -2.38 2.11
N ALA A 123 -6.78 -3.63 1.78
CA ALA A 123 -5.64 -4.00 0.95
C ALA A 123 -5.70 -3.36 -0.45
N ALA A 124 -6.91 -3.24 -1.02
CA ALA A 124 -7.13 -2.60 -2.31
C ALA A 124 -6.96 -1.07 -2.28
N LEU A 125 -6.92 -0.44 -1.10
CA LEU A 125 -6.64 0.99 -0.90
C LEU A 125 -5.14 1.31 -0.76
N LEU A 126 -4.26 0.35 -1.01
CA LEU A 126 -2.81 0.48 -0.78
C LEU A 126 -2.17 1.66 -1.51
N LYS A 127 -2.50 1.89 -2.79
CA LYS A 127 -2.04 3.09 -3.51
C LYS A 127 -2.47 4.37 -2.78
N ARG A 128 -3.76 4.52 -2.47
CA ARG A 128 -4.29 5.70 -1.76
C ARG A 128 -3.55 5.92 -0.44
N ASN A 129 -3.35 4.86 0.34
CA ASN A 129 -2.70 4.95 1.65
C ASN A 129 -1.21 5.29 1.54
N CYS A 130 -0.53 4.87 0.47
CA CYS A 130 0.85 5.30 0.19
C CYS A 130 0.92 6.83 -0.07
N PHE A 131 -0.03 7.38 -0.82
CA PHE A 131 -0.08 8.82 -1.09
C PHE A 131 -0.53 9.65 0.12
N ALA A 132 -1.44 9.12 0.94
CA ALA A 132 -2.02 9.82 2.09
C ALA A 132 -0.98 10.37 3.06
N ALA A 133 0.14 9.65 3.25
CA ALA A 133 1.20 10.04 4.16
C ALA A 133 1.81 11.42 3.87
N VAL A 134 1.92 11.81 2.60
CA VAL A 134 2.41 13.16 2.27
C VAL A 134 1.37 14.21 2.64
N PHE A 135 0.09 13.98 2.32
CA PHE A 135 -0.96 14.93 2.66
C PHE A 135 -1.14 15.11 4.17
N GLU A 136 -1.18 14.01 4.94
CA GLU A 136 -1.31 14.05 6.40
C GLU A 136 -0.20 14.90 7.03
N LYS A 137 1.05 14.75 6.59
CA LYS A 137 2.18 15.57 7.06
C LYS A 137 1.95 17.06 6.86
N TYR A 138 1.57 17.49 5.65
CA TYR A 138 1.39 18.92 5.36
C TYR A 138 0.12 19.48 6.00
N PHE A 139 -0.91 18.65 6.24
CA PHE A 139 -2.06 19.04 7.05
C PHE A 139 -1.67 19.27 8.51
N GLU A 140 -0.81 18.43 9.09
CA GLU A 140 -0.28 18.66 10.45
C GLU A 140 0.56 19.93 10.54
N PHE A 141 1.42 20.20 9.57
CA PHE A 141 2.18 21.45 9.51
C PHE A 141 1.28 22.68 9.49
N GLN A 142 0.22 22.65 8.66
CA GLN A 142 -0.75 23.72 8.61
C GLN A 142 -1.49 23.88 9.96
N ALA A 143 -1.90 22.76 10.58
CA ALA A 143 -2.64 22.77 11.83
C ALA A 143 -1.83 23.33 13.01
N ARG A 144 -0.49 23.13 13.02
CA ARG A 144 0.40 23.64 14.08
C ARG A 144 0.75 25.11 13.94
N ALA A 145 0.35 25.77 12.84
CA ALA A 145 0.68 27.17 12.53
C ALA A 145 2.19 27.48 12.63
N GLU A 146 3.04 26.47 12.40
CA GLU A 146 4.48 26.67 12.34
C GLU A 146 4.78 27.57 11.13
N GLU A 147 5.26 28.79 11.38
CA GLU A 147 5.67 29.70 10.30
C GLU A 147 6.71 28.99 9.44
N VAL A 148 6.39 28.89 8.15
CA VAL A 148 7.19 28.28 7.09
C VAL A 148 8.40 29.17 6.80
N ASN A 149 9.30 29.31 7.77
CA ASN A 149 10.56 30.01 7.54
C ASN A 149 11.57 29.10 6.80
N ASP A 150 11.33 27.77 6.74
CA ASP A 150 12.21 26.82 6.03
C ASP A 150 11.51 25.55 5.48
N SER A 151 10.17 25.51 5.44
CA SER A 151 9.44 24.30 4.99
C SER A 151 9.53 24.13 3.48
N LYS A 152 10.44 23.26 3.02
CA LYS A 152 10.49 22.85 1.61
C LYS A 152 9.15 22.24 1.18
N ARG A 153 8.61 22.76 0.08
CA ARG A 153 7.45 22.16 -0.61
C ARG A 153 7.75 20.71 -0.99
N ALA A 154 6.73 19.84 -0.92
CA ALA A 154 6.83 18.51 -1.49
C ALA A 154 6.82 18.60 -3.02
N VAL A 155 7.52 17.69 -3.68
CA VAL A 155 7.60 17.57 -5.14
C VAL A 155 7.54 16.10 -5.51
N ILE A 156 6.39 15.60 -5.95
CA ILE A 156 6.17 14.18 -6.24
C ILE A 156 6.04 13.99 -7.75
N HIS A 157 7.01 13.31 -8.37
CA HIS A 157 6.94 12.95 -9.79
C HIS A 157 6.06 11.71 -9.98
N TYR A 158 4.74 11.87 -9.80
CA TYR A 158 3.82 10.73 -9.80
C TYR A 158 3.74 10.03 -11.17
N ARG A 159 4.14 10.71 -12.26
CA ARG A 159 4.40 10.14 -13.58
C ARG A 159 5.74 10.63 -14.11
N ASP A 160 6.22 10.03 -15.20
CA ASP A 160 7.53 10.34 -15.76
C ASP A 160 7.62 11.81 -16.25
N ASP A 161 6.49 12.40 -16.63
CA ASP A 161 6.33 13.73 -17.21
C ASP A 161 5.37 14.64 -16.43
N GLU A 162 4.87 14.21 -15.26
CA GLU A 162 3.93 14.98 -14.44
C GLU A 162 4.39 15.05 -12.98
N THR A 163 4.21 16.22 -12.35
CA THR A 163 4.65 16.50 -10.98
C THR A 163 3.52 17.10 -10.17
N LEU A 164 3.36 16.61 -8.94
CA LEU A 164 2.50 17.16 -7.90
C LEU A 164 3.32 17.96 -6.88
#